data_AF-A0A814UU68-F1
#
_entry.id   AF-A0A814UU68-F1
#
_cell.length_a   1.000
_cell.length_b   1.000
_cell.length_c   1.000
_cell.angle_alpha   90.00
_cell.angle_beta   90.00
_cell.angle_gamma   90.00
#
_symmetry.space_group_name_H-M   'P 1'
#
loop_
_entity.id
_entity.type
_entity.pdbx_description
1 polymer ?
#
loop_
_entity_poly.entity_id
_entity_poly.type
_entity_poly.pdbx_seq_one_letter_code
_entity_poly.pdbx_strand_id
1 'polypeptide(L)'
;MKPLTKREFRNENEKRRRDLSTQLIANLKDILLIENTSDADEENTKFDKTSILRQTVTFLEKYQQNIKNKKKLVVPNFQNSTLSSNSILGFSWKPPCDIISIDEWLQLAIESMHCFFLVIKFDLYFHTIVYVSKNIHSYFGYLQDELVNHALLEFILPSNHD
;
A
#
# COMPACT_ATOMS: atom_id res chain seq x y z
N MET A 1 -16.12 -47.76 6.85
CA MET A 1 -15.96 -46.48 7.58
C MET A 1 -17.22 -46.24 8.39
N LYS A 2 -17.13 -46.04 9.71
CA LYS A 2 -18.30 -45.69 10.53
C LYS A 2 -18.67 -44.23 10.28
N PRO A 3 -19.94 -43.89 10.02
CA PRO A 3 -20.35 -42.51 9.86
C PRO A 3 -20.18 -41.76 11.18
N LEU A 4 -19.57 -40.57 11.10
CA LEU A 4 -19.44 -39.64 12.23
C LEU A 4 -20.82 -39.36 12.81
N THR A 5 -20.94 -39.46 14.13
CA THR A 5 -22.16 -39.11 14.84
C THR A 5 -22.42 -37.60 14.69
N LYS A 6 -23.69 -37.18 14.79
CA LYS A 6 -24.08 -35.76 14.72
C LYS A 6 -23.30 -34.87 15.70
N ARG A 7 -22.81 -35.43 16.82
CA ARG A 7 -21.99 -34.72 17.80
C ARG A 7 -20.55 -34.52 17.32
N GLU A 8 -19.94 -35.55 16.73
CA GLU A 8 -18.57 -35.48 16.21
C GLU A 8 -18.48 -34.51 15.03
N PHE A 9 -19.45 -34.52 14.11
CA PHE A 9 -19.50 -33.55 13.01
C PHE A 9 -19.61 -32.09 13.50
N ARG A 10 -20.43 -31.86 14.53
CA ARG A 10 -20.55 -30.52 15.15
C ARG A 10 -19.25 -30.09 15.83
N ASN A 11 -18.57 -31.00 16.51
CA ASN A 11 -17.30 -30.71 17.17
C ASN A 11 -16.20 -30.38 16.17
N GLU A 12 -16.10 -31.13 15.07
CA GLU A 12 -15.14 -30.85 13.99
C GLU A 12 -15.40 -29.49 13.35
N ASN A 13 -16.66 -29.14 13.09
CA ASN A 13 -16.99 -27.84 12.50
C ASN A 13 -16.68 -26.68 13.47
N GLU A 14 -16.98 -26.85 14.76
CA GLU A 14 -16.68 -25.85 15.78
C GLU A 14 -15.18 -25.70 16.04
N LYS A 15 -14.42 -26.80 15.93
CA LYS A 15 -12.96 -26.77 15.97
C LYS A 15 -12.41 -25.97 14.79
N ARG A 16 -12.84 -26.27 13.56
CA ARG A 16 -12.43 -25.52 12.36
C ARG A 16 -12.72 -24.01 12.49
N ARG A 17 -13.89 -23.64 13.01
CA ARG A 17 -14.26 -22.24 13.24
C ARG A 17 -13.31 -21.54 14.22
N ARG A 18 -12.90 -22.23 15.29
CA ARG A 18 -11.93 -21.71 16.29
C ARG A 18 -10.52 -21.62 15.73
N ASP A 19 -10.12 -22.57 14.89
CA ASP A 19 -8.81 -22.60 14.25
C ASP A 19 -8.69 -21.45 13.24
N LEU A 20 -9.70 -21.27 12.37
CA LEU A 20 -9.78 -20.13 11.45
C LEU A 20 -9.75 -18.78 12.18
N SER A 21 -10.52 -18.66 13.26
CA SER A 21 -10.51 -17.45 14.07
C SER A 21 -9.13 -17.18 14.69
N THR A 22 -8.43 -18.21 15.14
CA THR A 22 -7.08 -18.07 15.71
C THR A 22 -6.06 -17.67 14.65
N GLN A 23 -6.16 -18.22 13.44
CA GLN A 23 -5.32 -17.85 12.31
C GLN A 23 -5.53 -16.39 11.88
N LEU A 24 -6.78 -15.93 11.79
CA LEU A 24 -7.08 -14.53 11.45
C LEU A 24 -6.52 -13.55 12.47
N ILE A 25 -6.61 -13.88 13.77
CA ILE A 25 -6.02 -13.06 14.83
C ILE A 25 -4.49 -13.01 14.72
N ALA A 26 -3.85 -14.12 14.34
CA ALA A 26 -2.41 -14.14 14.10
C ALA A 26 -2.03 -13.25 12.90
N ASN A 27 -2.74 -13.34 11.78
CA ASN A 27 -2.51 -12.47 10.63
C ASN A 27 -2.70 -10.98 10.97
N LEU A 28 -3.68 -10.64 11.81
CA LEU A 28 -3.87 -9.27 12.30
C LEU A 28 -2.70 -8.80 13.17
N LYS A 29 -2.14 -9.69 14.01
CA LYS A 29 -0.93 -9.39 14.79
C LYS A 29 0.24 -9.03 13.88
N ASP A 30 0.47 -9.81 12.82
CA ASP A 30 1.60 -9.57 11.91
C ASP A 30 1.48 -8.21 11.20
N ILE A 31 0.26 -7.83 10.79
CA ILE A 31 -0.02 -6.51 10.20
C ILE A 31 0.28 -5.39 11.20
N LEU A 32 -0.12 -5.56 12.46
CA LEU A 32 0.17 -4.58 13.51
C LEU A 32 1.67 -4.49 13.82
N LEU A 33 2.40 -5.60 13.79
CA LEU A 33 3.83 -5.61 14.05
C LEU A 33 4.58 -4.81 12.97
N ILE A 34 4.26 -5.02 11.70
CA ILE A 34 4.85 -4.27 10.57
C ILE A 34 4.64 -2.75 10.70
N GLU A 35 3.53 -2.32 11.30
CA GLU A 35 3.28 -0.89 11.56
C GLU A 35 4.11 -0.35 12.73
N ASN A 36 4.30 -1.14 13.79
CA ASN A 36 4.95 -0.70 15.04
C ASN A 36 6.48 -0.93 15.04
N THR A 37 7.04 -1.63 14.06
CA THR A 37 8.49 -1.85 13.93
C THR A 37 9.23 -0.61 13.42
N SER A 38 9.39 0.38 14.31
CA SER A 38 10.62 1.20 14.38
C SER A 38 11.54 0.75 15.52
N ASP A 39 11.06 -0.07 16.46
CA ASP A 39 11.81 -0.53 17.61
C ASP A 39 11.85 -2.07 17.63
N ALA A 40 13.05 -2.64 17.53
CA ALA A 40 13.32 -4.08 17.42
C ALA A 40 12.95 -4.90 18.68
N ASP A 41 12.36 -4.28 19.70
CA ASP A 41 12.08 -4.89 21.01
C ASP A 41 10.65 -5.45 21.13
N GLU A 42 9.75 -5.19 20.17
CA GLU A 42 8.34 -5.63 20.22
C GLU A 42 8.04 -6.96 19.51
N GLU A 43 8.98 -7.59 18.81
CA GLU A 43 8.70 -8.88 18.13
C GLU A 43 8.32 -10.02 19.12
N ASN A 44 8.69 -9.88 20.40
CA ASN A 44 8.53 -10.92 21.41
C ASN A 44 7.38 -10.68 22.40
N THR A 45 6.56 -9.63 22.24
CA THR A 45 5.39 -9.40 23.09
C THR A 45 4.28 -10.39 22.74
N LYS A 46 3.94 -11.25 23.71
CA LYS A 46 2.74 -12.08 23.64
C LYS A 46 1.52 -11.18 23.80
N PHE A 47 0.94 -10.75 22.68
CA PHE A 47 -0.32 -10.03 22.71
C PHE A 47 -1.48 -11.00 22.99
N ASP A 48 -2.28 -10.67 24.01
CA ASP A 48 -3.56 -11.33 24.23
C ASP A 48 -4.51 -11.06 23.04
N LYS A 49 -5.38 -12.02 22.71
CA LYS A 49 -6.31 -11.90 21.56
C LYS A 49 -7.15 -10.63 21.59
N THR A 50 -7.58 -10.21 22.79
CA THR A 50 -8.34 -8.97 23.01
C THR A 50 -7.49 -7.71 22.86
N SER A 51 -6.20 -7.79 23.21
CA SER A 51 -5.23 -6.72 23.01
C SER A 51 -4.99 -6.47 21.52
N ILE A 52 -4.78 -7.53 20.73
CA ILE A 52 -4.63 -7.47 19.26
C ILE A 52 -5.83 -6.75 18.65
N LEU A 53 -7.05 -7.20 18.96
CA LEU A 53 -8.26 -6.59 18.40
C LEU A 53 -8.42 -5.12 18.80
N ARG A 54 -8.12 -4.76 20.05
CA ARG A 54 -8.16 -3.36 20.51
C ARG A 54 -7.16 -2.50 19.76
N GLN A 55 -5.93 -2.96 19.63
CA GLN A 55 -4.89 -2.25 18.89
C GLN A 55 -5.24 -2.14 17.41
N THR A 56 -5.85 -3.16 16.80
CA THR A 56 -6.39 -3.09 15.43
C THR A 56 -7.47 -2.02 15.31
N VAL A 57 -8.41 -1.93 16.26
CA VAL A 57 -9.43 -0.87 16.25
C VAL A 57 -8.79 0.50 16.37
N THR A 58 -7.88 0.70 17.33
CA THR A 58 -7.17 1.97 17.49
C THR A 58 -6.35 2.34 16.25
N PHE A 59 -5.69 1.36 15.62
CA PHE A 59 -4.98 1.55 14.36
C PHE A 59 -5.92 2.03 13.25
N LEU A 60 -7.05 1.35 13.06
CA LEU A 60 -8.03 1.73 12.03
C LEU A 60 -8.63 3.12 12.29
N GLU A 61 -8.92 3.45 13.54
CA GLU A 61 -9.40 4.78 13.93
C GLU A 61 -8.36 5.87 13.65
N LYS A 62 -7.09 5.64 14.03
CA LYS A 62 -5.97 6.54 13.74
C LYS A 62 -5.78 6.71 12.24
N TYR A 63 -5.82 5.61 11.48
CA TYR A 63 -5.72 5.62 10.02
C TYR A 63 -6.84 6.45 9.38
N GLN A 64 -8.09 6.23 9.79
CA GLN A 64 -9.24 7.00 9.32
C GLN A 64 -9.13 8.48 9.71
N GLN A 65 -8.70 8.78 10.94
CA GLN A 65 -8.51 10.16 11.40
C GLN A 65 -7.40 10.86 10.63
N ASN A 66 -6.30 10.18 10.33
CA ASN A 66 -5.23 10.70 9.47
C ASN A 66 -5.75 11.02 8.07
N ILE A 67 -6.57 10.15 7.49
CA ILE A 67 -7.23 10.42 6.20
C ILE A 67 -8.13 11.65 6.31
N LYS A 68 -8.96 11.77 7.35
CA LYS A 68 -9.85 12.92 7.56
C LYS A 68 -9.06 14.23 7.77
N ASN A 69 -7.99 14.20 8.56
CA ASN A 69 -7.12 15.34 8.82
C ASN A 69 -6.42 15.80 7.52
N LYS A 70 -5.91 14.86 6.72
CA LYS A 70 -5.34 15.14 5.40
C LYS A 70 -6.37 15.75 4.46
N LYS A 71 -7.61 15.23 4.43
CA LYS A 71 -8.72 15.82 3.66
C LYS A 71 -9.03 17.26 4.10
N LYS A 72 -9.04 17.55 5.39
CA LYS A 72 -9.34 18.89 5.94
C LYS A 72 -8.26 19.93 5.59
N LEU A 73 -7.00 19.53 5.45
CA LEU A 73 -5.90 20.41 5.01
C LEU A 73 -5.97 20.79 3.52
N VAL A 74 -6.64 19.99 2.70
CA VAL A 74 -6.75 20.22 1.24
C VAL A 74 -7.89 21.18 0.89
N VAL A 75 -8.90 21.32 1.75
CA VAL A 75 -10.11 22.14 1.48
C VAL A 75 -9.97 23.67 1.71
N PRO A 76 -9.03 24.27 2.49
CA PRO A 76 -9.04 25.72 2.69
C PRO A 76 -8.27 26.52 1.63
N ASN A 77 -7.31 25.93 0.89
CA ASN A 77 -6.34 26.68 0.09
C ASN A 77 -6.49 26.44 -1.42
N PHE A 78 -7.72 26.36 -1.94
CA PHE A 78 -7.94 26.43 -3.40
C PHE A 78 -7.94 27.88 -3.92
N GLN A 79 -7.09 28.73 -3.33
CA GLN A 79 -6.68 29.98 -3.91
C GLN A 79 -5.17 30.05 -3.75
N ASN A 80 -4.47 29.86 -4.87
CA ASN A 80 -3.10 30.31 -5.10
C ASN A 80 -1.99 29.39 -4.56
N SER A 81 -1.81 28.20 -5.13
CA SER A 81 -0.44 27.64 -5.27
C SER A 81 -0.37 26.46 -6.23
N THR A 82 0.47 26.62 -7.23
CA THR A 82 1.12 25.57 -8.01
C THR A 82 1.97 24.68 -7.08
N LEU A 83 1.35 23.72 -6.41
CA LEU A 83 2.03 22.72 -5.60
C LEU A 83 1.63 21.30 -6.05
N SER A 84 2.50 20.74 -6.88
CA SER A 84 2.49 19.41 -7.51
C SER A 84 2.69 18.23 -6.54
N SER A 85 2.35 18.37 -5.26
CA SER A 85 2.59 17.30 -4.29
C SER A 85 1.67 17.48 -3.11
N ASN A 86 0.43 16.99 -3.23
CA ASN A 86 -0.34 16.34 -2.16
C ASN A 86 -1.83 16.29 -2.52
N SER A 87 -2.30 15.06 -2.76
CA SER A 87 -3.62 14.60 -2.34
C SER A 87 -4.85 14.99 -3.18
N ILE A 88 -5.02 14.24 -4.27
CA ILE A 88 -6.32 13.81 -4.84
C ILE A 88 -7.09 12.88 -3.86
N LEU A 89 -6.60 12.63 -2.64
CA LEU A 89 -7.20 11.69 -1.67
C LEU A 89 -8.54 12.15 -1.06
N GLY A 90 -9.02 13.35 -1.43
CA GLY A 90 -10.33 13.88 -1.02
C GLY A 90 -11.46 13.60 -2.00
N PHE A 91 -11.16 13.37 -3.28
CA PHE A 91 -12.15 13.03 -4.29
C PHE A 91 -12.42 11.54 -4.26
N SER A 92 -13.67 11.11 -4.48
CA SER A 92 -13.96 9.73 -4.89
C SER A 92 -13.47 9.54 -6.33
N TRP A 93 -12.15 9.63 -6.53
CA TRP A 93 -11.52 9.46 -7.84
C TRP A 93 -11.62 8.02 -8.32
N LYS A 94 -11.67 7.06 -7.37
CA LYS A 94 -12.09 5.69 -7.65
C LYS A 94 -13.60 5.68 -7.91
N PRO A 95 -14.06 5.25 -9.10
CA PRO A 95 -15.48 5.09 -9.34
C PRO A 95 -16.05 4.10 -8.30
N PRO A 96 -17.25 4.34 -7.76
CA PRO A 96 -17.88 3.49 -6.74
C PRO A 96 -18.31 2.11 -7.27
N CYS A 97 -17.80 1.72 -8.43
CA CYS A 97 -18.22 0.54 -9.17
C CYS A 97 -17.37 -0.66 -8.74
N ASP A 98 -18.02 -1.67 -8.16
CA ASP A 98 -17.44 -2.99 -7.84
C ASP A 98 -17.01 -3.81 -9.07
N ILE A 99 -17.11 -3.22 -10.27
CA ILE A 99 -16.91 -3.87 -11.57
C ILE A 99 -15.43 -3.88 -11.97
N ILE A 100 -14.63 -2.94 -11.45
CA ILE A 100 -13.22 -2.82 -11.78
C ILE A 100 -12.36 -2.96 -10.52
N SER A 101 -11.37 -3.85 -10.58
CA SER A 101 -10.40 -4.02 -9.51
C SER A 101 -9.55 -2.75 -9.34
N ILE A 102 -8.89 -2.62 -8.19
CA ILE A 102 -7.99 -1.49 -7.94
C ILE A 102 -6.87 -1.46 -8.98
N ASP A 103 -6.35 -2.63 -9.35
CA ASP A 103 -5.20 -2.76 -10.26
C ASP A 103 -5.58 -2.36 -11.69
N GLU A 104 -6.72 -2.84 -12.20
CA GLU A 104 -7.22 -2.48 -13.53
C GLU A 104 -7.52 -0.99 -13.64
N TRP A 105 -8.12 -0.43 -12.59
CA TRP A 105 -8.41 1.00 -12.59
C TRP A 105 -7.15 1.85 -12.47
N LEU A 106 -6.18 1.43 -11.66
CA LEU A 106 -4.90 2.12 -11.52
C LEU A 106 -4.15 2.07 -12.85
N GLN A 107 -4.17 0.95 -13.56
CA GLN A 107 -3.61 0.83 -14.90
C GLN A 107 -4.30 1.80 -15.88
N LEU A 108 -5.63 1.83 -15.91
CA LEU A 108 -6.41 2.75 -16.76
C LEU A 108 -6.11 4.22 -16.46
N ALA A 109 -6.06 4.59 -15.18
CA ALA A 109 -5.76 5.96 -14.76
C ALA A 109 -4.37 6.39 -15.21
N ILE A 110 -3.38 5.49 -15.08
CA ILE A 110 -2.00 5.75 -15.46
C ILE A 110 -1.85 5.92 -16.97
N GLU A 111 -2.50 5.06 -17.75
CA GLU A 111 -2.49 5.12 -19.21
C GLU A 111 -3.18 6.40 -19.72
N SER A 112 -4.32 6.76 -19.12
CA SER A 112 -5.06 7.98 -19.47
C SER A 112 -4.31 9.28 -19.13
N MET A 113 -3.49 9.25 -18.07
CA MET A 113 -2.65 10.39 -17.65
C MET A 113 -1.27 10.40 -18.33
N HIS A 114 -0.98 9.43 -19.20
CA HIS A 114 0.34 9.21 -19.78
C HIS A 114 1.48 9.20 -18.74
N CYS A 115 1.22 8.65 -17.56
CA CYS A 115 2.17 8.66 -16.45
C CYS A 115 2.76 7.27 -16.19
N PHE A 116 3.76 7.18 -15.30
CA PHE A 116 4.40 5.93 -14.90
C PHE A 116 4.88 6.03 -13.45
N PHE A 117 5.12 4.89 -12.82
CA PHE A 117 5.75 4.86 -11.50
C PHE A 117 7.27 4.79 -11.62
N LEU A 118 7.91 5.57 -10.77
CA LEU A 118 9.35 5.65 -10.64
C LEU A 118 9.69 5.66 -9.15
N VAL A 119 10.59 4.75 -8.74
CA VAL A 119 11.13 4.72 -7.37
C VAL A 119 12.62 4.93 -7.47
N ILE A 120 13.10 5.95 -6.78
CA ILE A 120 14.49 6.35 -6.75
C ILE A 120 15.00 6.22 -5.32
N LYS A 121 16.15 5.59 -5.17
CA LYS A 121 16.92 5.65 -3.94
C LYS A 121 17.65 6.99 -3.91
N PHE A 122 17.23 7.87 -3.01
CA PHE A 122 17.95 9.09 -2.73
C PHE A 122 19.17 8.78 -1.87
N ASP A 123 20.34 8.70 -2.51
CA ASP A 123 21.63 8.74 -1.85
C ASP A 123 22.29 10.12 -2.04
N LEU A 124 23.27 10.46 -1.21
CA LEU A 124 23.93 11.78 -1.16
C LEU A 124 24.59 12.19 -2.48
N TYR A 125 24.98 11.23 -3.33
CA TYR A 125 25.74 11.48 -4.55
C TYR A 125 25.13 10.87 -5.81
N PHE A 126 24.40 9.75 -5.68
CA PHE A 126 23.84 9.03 -6.84
C PHE A 126 22.39 8.66 -6.57
N HIS A 127 21.48 9.33 -7.26
CA HIS A 127 20.05 9.01 -7.25
C HIS A 127 19.79 7.82 -8.16
N THR A 128 19.86 6.62 -7.59
CA THR A 128 19.77 5.38 -8.36
C THR A 128 18.31 4.97 -8.52
N ILE A 129 17.92 4.62 -9.74
CA ILE A 129 16.58 4.11 -10.03
C ILE A 129 16.48 2.67 -9.51
N VAL A 130 15.54 2.42 -8.60
CA VAL A 130 15.31 1.09 -8.00
C VAL A 130 14.17 0.37 -8.70
N TYR A 131 13.17 1.11 -9.16
CA TYR A 131 12.02 0.54 -9.86
C TYR A 131 11.46 1.55 -10.87
N VAL A 132 11.08 1.03 -12.03
CA VAL A 132 10.33 1.75 -13.06
C VAL A 132 9.17 0.86 -13.49
N SER A 133 7.99 1.44 -13.73
CA SER A 133 6.84 0.71 -14.29
C SER A 133 7.06 0.30 -15.75
N LYS A 134 6.43 -0.81 -16.18
CA LYS A 134 6.63 -1.42 -17.52
C LYS A 134 6.22 -0.50 -18.66
N ASN A 135 5.29 0.40 -18.40
CA ASN A 135 4.76 1.35 -19.37
C ASN A 135 5.78 2.42 -19.81
N ILE A 136 6.94 2.53 -19.14
CA ILE A 136 8.02 3.44 -19.55
C ILE A 136 8.46 3.19 -21.00
N HIS A 137 8.46 1.94 -21.44
CA HIS A 137 8.85 1.57 -22.81
C HIS A 137 7.94 2.23 -23.85
N SER A 138 6.65 2.34 -23.57
CA SER A 138 5.71 3.00 -24.48
C SER A 138 5.92 4.51 -24.59
N TYR A 139 6.53 5.13 -23.59
CA TYR A 139 6.71 6.59 -23.55
C TYR A 139 8.11 7.02 -24.02
N PHE A 140 9.15 6.28 -23.64
CA PHE A 140 10.55 6.65 -23.87
C PHE A 140 11.34 5.61 -24.65
N GLY A 141 10.76 4.45 -24.98
CA GLY A 141 11.45 3.37 -25.71
C GLY A 141 12.41 2.53 -24.87
N TYR A 142 12.76 2.96 -23.64
CA TYR A 142 13.65 2.22 -22.77
C TYR A 142 13.01 0.96 -22.17
N LEU A 143 13.82 -0.08 -21.99
CA LEU A 143 13.44 -1.25 -21.20
C LEU A 143 13.64 -0.97 -19.70
N GLN A 144 12.87 -1.64 -18.85
CA GLN A 144 13.04 -1.51 -17.39
C GLN A 144 14.47 -1.84 -16.95
N ASP A 145 15.03 -2.91 -17.52
CA ASP A 145 16.37 -3.40 -17.18
C ASP A 145 17.48 -2.41 -17.57
N GLU A 146 17.23 -1.53 -18.53
CA GLU A 146 18.16 -0.48 -18.95
C GLU A 146 18.14 0.75 -18.03
N LEU A 147 17.07 0.92 -17.25
CA LEU A 147 16.89 2.05 -16.35
C LEU A 147 17.18 1.70 -14.90
N VAL A 148 16.84 0.48 -14.47
CA VAL A 148 17.06 0.03 -13.10
C VAL A 148 18.57 -0.08 -12.82
N ASN A 149 18.99 0.39 -11.64
CA ASN A 149 20.37 0.53 -11.20
C ASN A 149 21.19 1.63 -11.89
N HIS A 150 20.60 2.42 -12.79
CA HIS A 150 21.24 3.59 -13.37
C HIS A 150 20.92 4.87 -12.58
N ALA A 151 21.79 5.87 -12.71
CA ALA A 151 21.57 7.18 -12.11
C ALA A 151 20.50 7.94 -12.90
N LEU A 152 19.47 8.44 -12.21
CA LEU A 152 18.38 9.19 -12.82
C LEU A 152 18.87 10.38 -13.65
N LEU A 153 19.96 11.02 -13.22
CA LEU A 153 20.55 12.18 -13.87
C LEU A 153 21.04 11.89 -15.30
N GLU A 154 21.43 10.65 -15.60
CA GLU A 154 21.86 10.22 -16.96
C GLU A 154 20.74 10.39 -17.99
N PHE A 155 19.48 10.40 -17.56
CA PHE A 155 18.30 10.48 -18.43
C PHE A 155 17.59 11.83 -18.41
N ILE A 156 17.88 12.72 -17.45
CA ILE A 156 17.21 14.02 -17.29
C ILE A 156 17.95 15.16 -18.00
N LEU A 157 19.27 15.02 -18.17
CA LEU A 157 20.10 16.03 -18.82
C LEU A 157 20.73 15.46 -20.10
N PRO A 158 20.16 15.70 -21.29
CA PRO A 158 21.04 15.93 -22.42
C PRO A 158 21.80 17.22 -22.10
N SER A 159 23.11 17.20 -22.23
CA SER A 159 23.96 18.39 -22.19
C SER A 159 23.35 19.52 -23.04
N ASN A 160 22.68 20.49 -22.39
CA ASN A 160 22.51 21.83 -22.92
C ASN A 160 23.87 22.54 -22.76
N HIS A 161 24.84 22.12 -23.56
CA HIS A 161 26.02 22.89 -23.88
C HIS A 161 25.88 23.30 -25.35
N ASP A 162 25.23 24.42 -25.57
CA ASP A 162 25.45 25.34 -26.70
C ASP A 162 25.35 26.78 -26.16
#